data_AF-A0A7S3C429-F1
#
_entry.id   AF-A0A7S3C429-F1
#
_cell.length_a   1.000
_cell.length_b   1.000
_cell.length_c   1.000
_cell.angle_alpha   90.00
_cell.angle_beta   90.00
_cell.angle_gamma   90.00
#
_symmetry.space_group_name_H-M   'P 1'
#
loop_
_entity.id
_entity.type
_entity.pdbx_description
1 polymer ?
#
loop_
_entity_poly.entity_id
_entity_poly.type
_entity_poly.pdbx_seq_one_letter_code
_entity_poly.pdbx_strand_id
1 'polypeptide(L)'
;TAIEIEGLSRGLEWSYGHTEGGGSGVYSWASRENQDHQYRETVVLGRTNMSMPDFDELIERLRPDWPGSAYHLVRYNCHSFCNELSSALGVAPLPDWVRRFAKIGAGGLDV
;
A
#
# COMPACT_ATOMS: atom_id res chain seq x y z
N THR A 1 4.19 -4.05 1.76
CA THR A 1 2.80 -4.53 1.60
C THR A 1 2.15 -3.75 0.50
N ALA A 2 1.39 -4.42 -0.36
CA ALA A 2 0.68 -3.80 -1.47
C ALA A 2 -0.75 -4.33 -1.54
N ILE A 3 -1.65 -3.62 -2.23
CA ILE A 3 -3.03 -4.03 -2.50
C ILE A 3 -3.23 -4.19 -4.00
N GLU A 4 -3.70 -5.38 -4.39
CA GLU A 4 -4.24 -5.67 -5.72
C GLU A 4 -5.76 -5.83 -5.61
N ILE A 5 -6.49 -5.39 -6.64
CA ILE A 5 -7.93 -5.58 -6.71
C ILE A 5 -8.28 -6.24 -8.04
N GLU A 6 -8.63 -7.52 -7.99
CA GLU A 6 -8.96 -8.31 -9.18
C GLU A 6 -10.08 -7.66 -10.00
N GLY A 7 -9.84 -7.53 -11.31
CA GLY A 7 -10.78 -6.88 -12.24
C GLY A 7 -10.81 -5.34 -12.18
N LEU A 8 -10.16 -4.71 -11.20
CA LEU A 8 -10.15 -3.25 -11.04
C LEU A 8 -8.75 -2.65 -11.20
N SER A 9 -7.73 -3.23 -10.56
CA SER A 9 -6.37 -2.71 -10.56
C SER A 9 -5.56 -3.05 -11.82
N ARG A 10 -6.17 -3.68 -12.83
CA ARG A 10 -5.54 -4.03 -14.12
C ARG A 10 -4.24 -4.85 -13.98
N GLY A 11 -4.20 -5.75 -13.01
CA GLY A 11 -3.01 -6.58 -12.73
C GLY A 11 -1.86 -5.80 -12.06
N LEU A 12 -2.17 -4.64 -11.47
CA LEU A 12 -1.25 -3.86 -10.67
C LEU A 12 -1.52 -4.03 -9.18
N GLU A 13 -0.44 -4.00 -8.41
CA GLU A 13 -0.46 -3.87 -6.95
C GLU A 13 -0.06 -2.44 -6.56
N TRP A 14 -0.75 -1.88 -5.58
CA TRP A 14 -0.58 -0.50 -5.11
C TRP A 14 0.06 -0.45 -3.74
N SER A 15 1.08 0.38 -3.58
CA SER A 15 1.86 0.50 -2.35
C SER A 15 2.32 1.94 -2.13
N TYR A 16 2.99 2.18 -1.01
CA TYR A 16 3.55 3.47 -0.64
C TYR A 16 5.01 3.33 -0.22
N GLY A 17 5.86 4.24 -0.68
CA GLY A 17 7.30 4.21 -0.49
C GLY A 17 7.92 5.60 -0.45
N HIS A 18 9.19 5.66 -0.10
CA HIS A 18 9.98 6.88 -0.18
C HIS A 18 10.24 7.23 -1.66
N THR A 19 10.16 8.52 -2.01
CA THR A 19 10.56 9.02 -3.32
C THR A 19 11.36 10.31 -3.16
N GLU A 20 12.41 10.46 -3.97
CA GLU A 20 13.16 11.70 -4.10
C GLU A 20 12.46 12.58 -5.15
N GLY A 21 12.33 13.90 -4.91
CA GLY A 21 11.75 14.84 -5.88
C GLY A 21 10.38 15.43 -5.53
N GLY A 22 9.87 15.22 -4.31
CA GLY A 22 8.69 15.94 -3.79
C GLY A 22 7.34 15.49 -4.33
N GLY A 23 7.29 14.34 -5.04
CA GLY A 23 6.05 13.74 -5.52
C GLY A 23 5.35 12.85 -4.48
N SER A 24 4.23 12.27 -4.91
CA SER A 24 3.55 11.22 -4.14
C SER A 24 4.45 10.00 -4.00
N GLY A 25 4.42 9.35 -2.84
CA GLY A 25 5.06 8.07 -2.61
C GLY A 25 4.17 6.88 -3.00
N VAL A 26 2.94 7.13 -3.43
CA VAL A 26 2.04 6.09 -3.92
C VAL A 26 2.51 5.63 -5.29
N TYR A 27 2.76 4.34 -5.43
CA TYR A 27 3.22 3.73 -6.67
C TYR A 27 2.47 2.43 -6.94
N SER A 28 2.54 1.99 -8.19
CA SER A 28 2.00 0.71 -8.64
C SER A 28 3.06 -0.10 -9.37
N TRP A 29 3.04 -1.42 -9.22
CA TRP A 29 3.87 -2.35 -9.97
C TRP A 29 3.03 -3.51 -10.49
N ALA A 30 3.55 -4.28 -11.44
CA ALA A 30 2.92 -5.54 -11.82
C ALA A 30 2.84 -6.45 -10.58
N SER A 31 1.66 -7.03 -10.33
CA SER A 31 1.39 -7.81 -9.13
C SER A 31 2.44 -8.90 -8.92
N ARG A 32 3.04 -8.95 -7.72
CA ARG A 32 4.06 -9.95 -7.33
C ARG A 32 5.40 -9.85 -8.07
N GLU A 33 5.62 -8.80 -8.88
CA GLU A 33 6.85 -8.59 -9.65
C GLU A 33 7.72 -7.44 -9.12
N ASN A 34 7.38 -6.87 -7.97
CA ASN A 34 8.16 -5.80 -7.37
C ASN A 34 9.56 -6.32 -6.96
N GLN A 35 10.61 -5.78 -7.58
CA GLN A 35 11.98 -6.26 -7.37
C GLN A 35 12.54 -5.87 -5.99
N ASP A 36 12.00 -4.82 -5.39
CA ASP A 36 12.42 -4.35 -4.06
C ASP A 36 11.73 -5.12 -2.92
N HIS A 37 10.76 -5.99 -3.24
CA HIS A 37 9.98 -6.74 -2.25
C HIS A 37 9.78 -8.20 -2.68
N GLN A 38 10.20 -9.15 -1.84
CA GLN A 38 9.86 -10.56 -2.08
C GLN A 38 8.40 -10.84 -1.72
N TYR A 39 7.63 -11.31 -2.71
CA TYR A 39 6.29 -11.83 -2.50
C TYR A 39 6.34 -13.02 -1.51
N ARG A 40 5.50 -12.96 -0.48
CA ARG A 40 5.37 -14.02 0.53
C ARG A 40 4.07 -14.78 0.37
N GLU A 41 2.95 -14.05 0.35
CA GLU A 41 1.61 -14.62 0.33
C GLU A 41 0.57 -13.57 -0.09
N THR A 42 -0.61 -14.04 -0.47
CA THR A 42 -1.79 -13.22 -0.76
C THR A 42 -2.83 -13.46 0.32
N VAL A 43 -3.40 -12.39 0.86
CA VAL A 43 -4.50 -12.45 1.84
C VAL A 43 -5.73 -11.76 1.26
N VAL A 44 -6.84 -12.48 1.17
CA VAL A 44 -8.10 -11.92 0.68
C VAL A 44 -8.73 -11.04 1.77
N LEU A 45 -8.89 -9.74 1.48
CA LEU A 45 -9.48 -8.77 2.40
C LEU A 45 -11.00 -8.60 2.24
N GLY A 46 -11.55 -8.97 1.09
CA GLY A 46 -12.99 -8.86 0.82
C GLY A 46 -13.31 -8.56 -0.64
N ARG A 47 -14.52 -8.06 -0.88
CA ARG A 47 -15.01 -7.65 -2.20
C ARG A 47 -15.45 -6.20 -2.12
N THR A 48 -15.21 -5.44 -3.18
CA THR A 48 -15.70 -4.06 -3.31
C THR A 48 -16.66 -3.98 -4.50
N ASN A 49 -17.61 -3.03 -4.43
CA ASN A 49 -18.52 -2.71 -5.53
C ASN A 49 -18.02 -1.50 -6.34
N MET A 50 -16.81 -1.01 -6.05
CA MET A 50 -16.19 0.11 -6.73
C MET A 50 -15.99 -0.18 -8.22
N SER A 51 -16.21 0.81 -9.09
CA SER A 51 -15.90 0.68 -10.51
C SER A 51 -14.44 1.03 -10.80
N MET A 52 -13.92 0.68 -11.99
CA MET A 52 -12.55 1.06 -12.38
C MET A 52 -12.34 2.58 -12.38
N PRO A 53 -13.25 3.41 -12.93
CA PRO A 53 -13.11 4.87 -12.85
C PRO A 53 -13.10 5.39 -11.41
N ASP A 54 -13.96 4.86 -10.53
CA ASP A 54 -14.00 5.29 -9.12
C ASP A 54 -12.71 4.90 -8.39
N PHE A 55 -12.11 3.77 -8.76
CA PHE A 55 -10.82 3.34 -8.21
C PHE A 55 -9.68 4.26 -8.66
N ASP A 56 -9.64 4.63 -9.94
CA ASP A 56 -8.66 5.58 -10.46
C ASP A 56 -8.80 6.96 -9.77
N GLU A 57 -10.04 7.43 -9.59
CA GLU A 57 -10.32 8.67 -8.85
C GLU A 57 -9.93 8.57 -7.37
N LEU A 58 -10.19 7.42 -6.73
CA LEU A 58 -9.79 7.17 -5.34
C LEU A 58 -8.27 7.29 -5.18
N ILE A 59 -7.49 6.67 -6.08
CA ILE A 59 -6.04 6.76 -6.04
C ILE A 59 -5.59 8.21 -6.17
N GLU A 60 -6.06 8.93 -7.19
CA GLU A 60 -5.68 10.33 -7.40
C GLU A 60 -6.07 11.24 -6.23
N ARG A 61 -7.19 10.94 -5.55
CA ARG A 61 -7.59 11.63 -4.32
C ARG A 61 -6.67 11.33 -3.14
N LEU A 62 -6.13 10.12 -3.03
CA LEU A 62 -5.23 9.75 -1.94
C LEU A 62 -3.81 10.30 -2.17
N ARG A 63 -3.31 10.35 -3.40
CA ARG A 63 -1.90 10.71 -3.69
C ARG A 63 -1.36 11.98 -2.99
N PRO A 64 -2.12 13.09 -2.90
CA PRO A 64 -1.66 14.32 -2.24
C PRO A 64 -1.41 14.14 -0.73
N ASP A 65 -2.18 13.27 -0.07
CA ASP A 65 -2.04 13.02 1.36
C ASP A 65 -0.81 12.15 1.66
N TRP A 66 -0.29 11.43 0.66
CA TRP A 66 0.81 10.48 0.77
C TRP A 66 2.06 10.95 -0.01
N PRO A 67 2.72 12.06 0.39
CA PRO A 67 3.96 12.51 -0.25
C PRO A 67 5.12 11.56 0.09
N GLY A 68 5.99 11.24 -0.88
CA GLY A 68 7.08 10.28 -0.67
C GLY A 68 8.14 10.76 0.34
N SER A 69 8.26 12.08 0.52
CA SER A 69 9.12 12.69 1.52
C SER A 69 8.64 12.50 2.96
N ALA A 70 7.35 12.19 3.17
CA ALA A 70 6.80 11.88 4.50
C ALA A 70 6.94 10.40 4.87
N TYR A 71 7.50 9.57 3.99
CA TYR A 71 7.62 8.14 4.26
C TYR A 71 8.46 7.89 5.51
N HIS A 72 7.88 7.16 6.46
CA HIS A 72 8.50 6.82 7.72
C HIS A 72 8.28 5.34 8.04
N LEU A 73 9.39 4.61 8.21
CA LEU A 73 9.41 3.14 8.39
C LEU A 73 8.41 2.60 9.41
N VAL A 74 8.19 3.29 10.53
CA VAL A 74 7.26 2.87 11.59
C VAL A 74 5.86 3.48 11.50
N ARG A 75 5.75 4.80 11.27
CA ARG A 75 4.51 5.55 11.52
C ARG A 75 3.73 5.92 10.27
N TYR A 76 4.39 5.95 9.11
CA TYR A 76 3.81 6.43 7.87
C TYR A 76 4.43 5.66 6.69
N ASN A 77 4.00 4.41 6.54
CA ASN A 77 4.64 3.42 5.66
C ASN A 77 3.60 2.74 4.77
N CYS A 78 4.03 1.76 3.98
CA CYS A 78 3.15 0.96 3.12
C CYS A 78 1.98 0.30 3.86
N HIS A 79 2.12 -0.06 5.15
CA HIS A 79 1.01 -0.63 5.94
C HIS A 79 -0.04 0.41 6.28
N SER A 80 0.40 1.64 6.57
CA SER A 80 -0.49 2.75 6.86
C SER A 80 -1.32 3.08 5.62
N PHE A 81 -0.67 3.15 4.46
CA PHE A 81 -1.34 3.38 3.17
C PHE A 81 -2.30 2.26 2.81
N CYS A 82 -1.85 1.00 2.86
CA CYS A 82 -2.70 -0.13 2.54
C CYS A 82 -3.91 -0.24 3.49
N ASN A 83 -3.76 0.16 4.75
CA ASN A 83 -4.90 0.21 5.66
C ASN A 83 -5.91 1.30 5.26
N GLU A 84 -5.44 2.50 4.93
CA GLU A 84 -6.29 3.59 4.43
C GLU A 84 -7.02 3.17 3.15
N LEU A 85 -6.29 2.61 2.18
CA LEU A 85 -6.84 2.12 0.93
C LEU A 85 -7.86 0.99 1.16
N SER A 86 -7.57 0.03 2.04
CA SER A 86 -8.53 -1.04 2.38
C SER A 86 -9.84 -0.49 2.99
N SER A 87 -9.73 0.55 3.82
CA SER A 87 -10.88 1.23 4.41
C SER A 87 -11.70 1.96 3.34
N ALA A 88 -11.03 2.67 2.43
CA ALA A 88 -11.69 3.38 1.33
C ALA A 88 -12.36 2.43 0.33
N LEU A 89 -11.81 1.23 0.13
CA LEU A 89 -12.40 0.17 -0.69
C LEU A 89 -13.60 -0.52 -0.01
N GLY A 90 -13.82 -0.28 1.29
CA GLY A 90 -14.90 -0.90 2.08
C GLY A 90 -14.65 -2.38 2.40
N VAL A 91 -13.39 -2.81 2.44
CA VAL A 91 -13.00 -4.20 2.74
C VAL A 91 -12.40 -4.33 4.13
N ALA A 92 -12.11 -5.56 4.56
CA ALA A 92 -11.47 -5.79 5.85
C ALA A 92 -10.11 -5.09 5.92
N PRO A 93 -9.72 -4.58 7.10
CA PRO A 93 -8.42 -3.96 7.28
C PRO A 93 -7.31 -5.01 7.26
N LEU A 94 -6.05 -4.59 7.13
CA LEU A 94 -4.91 -5.51 7.15
C LEU A 94 -4.88 -6.39 8.42
N PRO A 95 -4.58 -7.70 8.32
CA PRO A 95 -4.43 -8.55 9.49
C PRO A 95 -3.36 -8.03 10.46
N ASP A 96 -3.60 -8.17 11.75
CA ASP A 96 -2.68 -7.68 12.79
C ASP A 96 -1.26 -8.22 12.67
N TRP A 97 -1.11 -9.48 12.24
CA TRP A 97 0.21 -10.09 12.06
C TRP A 97 1.02 -9.40 10.96
N VAL A 98 0.38 -8.86 9.91
CA VAL A 98 1.06 -8.05 8.88
C VAL A 98 1.60 -6.76 9.50
N ARG A 99 0.83 -6.13 10.40
CA ARG A 99 1.25 -4.89 11.08
C ARG A 99 2.39 -5.11 12.08
N ARG A 100 2.47 -6.28 12.72
CA ARG A 100 3.49 -6.58 13.74
C ARG A 100 4.92 -6.62 13.18
N PHE A 101 5.12 -7.01 11.92
CA PHE A 101 6.46 -7.03 11.31
C PHE A 101 7.06 -5.64 11.10
N ALA A 102 6.25 -4.60 10.87
CA ALA A 102 6.75 -3.22 10.78
C ALA A 102 7.35 -2.73 12.11
N LYS A 103 6.95 -3.31 13.25
CA LYS A 103 7.53 -2.99 14.57
C LYS A 103 8.85 -3.71 14.84
N ILE A 104 9.10 -4.85 14.21
CA ILE A 104 10.31 -5.66 14.45
C ILE A 104 11.49 -5.20 13.58
N GLY A 105 11.23 -4.68 12.36
CA GLY A 105 12.29 -4.19 11.46
C GLY A 105 12.91 -2.84 11.84
N ALA A 106 12.29 -2.06 12.74
CA ALA A 106 12.80 -0.75 13.17
C ALA A 106 13.71 -0.80 14.41
N GLY A 107 13.96 -1.99 14.97
CA GLY A 107 14.85 -2.19 16.12
C GLY A 107 16.28 -2.60 15.75
N GLY A 108 16.69 -2.42 14.50
CA GLY A 108 17.94 -2.98 13.96
C GLY A 108 18.94 -1.97 13.38
N LEU A 109 18.74 -0.66 13.55
CA LEU A 109 19.70 0.36 13.13
C LEU A 109 19.93 1.37 14.26
N ASP A 110 20.55 0.89 15.33
CA ASP A 110 21.34 1.70 16.27
C ASP A 110 22.67 0.98 16.47
N VAL A 111 23.63 1.21 15.55
CA VAL A 111 25.08 1.18 15.80
C VAL A 111 25.78 2.22 14.95
#